data_AF-A0A935NK28-F1
#
_entry.id   AF-A0A935NK28-F1
#
_cell.length_a   1.000
_cell.length_b   1.000
_cell.length_c   1.000
_cell.angle_alpha   90.00
_cell.angle_beta   90.00
_cell.angle_gamma   90.00
#
_symmetry.space_group_name_H-M   'P 1'
#
loop_
_entity.id
_entity.type
_entity.pdbx_description
1 polymer ?
#
loop_
_entity_poly.entity_id
_entity_poly.type
_entity_poly.pdbx_seq_one_letter_code
_entity_poly.pdbx_strand_id
1 'polypeptide(L)'
;MKNLLFILLLVATACFVGCKKDKSCAMEGNWDAKSITVDGVETVGAGINSATIEFEACENNVGDFNIDFLYIDGTSEKLTGEYEVKEGDELRLTYNDGSFEDWDFVVKNNDLTLTGNINGTSMIMKFEKD
;
A
#
# COMPACT_ATOMS: atom_id res chain seq x y z
N MET A 1 -21.69 -53.46 39.85
CA MET A 1 -22.47 -52.63 38.91
C MET A 1 -21.57 -51.53 38.39
N LYS A 2 -21.45 -51.45 37.06
CA LYS A 2 -21.10 -50.31 36.20
C LYS A 2 -19.85 -49.46 36.51
N ASN A 3 -18.85 -49.67 35.64
CA ASN A 3 -17.95 -48.67 35.05
C ASN A 3 -18.53 -47.25 35.01
N LEU A 4 -17.73 -46.21 35.27
CA LEU A 4 -17.76 -45.01 34.42
C LEU A 4 -16.53 -44.09 34.59
N LEU A 5 -15.87 -43.89 33.45
CA LEU A 5 -15.16 -42.71 32.96
C LEU A 5 -13.96 -42.13 33.73
N PHE A 6 -12.78 -42.58 33.28
CA PHE A 6 -11.63 -41.71 32.99
C PHE A 6 -12.07 -40.55 32.08
N ILE A 7 -11.89 -39.30 32.50
CA ILE A 7 -11.91 -38.14 31.60
C ILE A 7 -10.48 -37.61 31.51
N LEU A 8 -9.84 -37.98 30.41
CA LEU A 8 -8.54 -37.49 29.95
C LEU A 8 -8.74 -36.06 29.45
N LEU A 9 -8.26 -35.07 30.21
CA LEU A 9 -8.27 -33.67 29.80
C LEU A 9 -7.15 -33.46 28.77
N LEU A 10 -7.48 -33.63 27.49
CA LEU A 10 -6.61 -33.26 26.37
C LEU A 10 -6.55 -31.73 26.32
N VAL A 11 -5.51 -31.14 26.92
CA VAL A 11 -5.18 -29.74 26.68
C VAL A 11 -4.59 -29.68 25.28
N ALA A 12 -5.45 -29.45 24.29
CA ALA A 12 -5.04 -29.06 22.97
C ALA A 12 -4.37 -27.68 23.08
N THR A 13 -3.04 -27.68 23.15
CA THR A 13 -2.24 -26.49 22.86
C THR A 13 -2.55 -26.11 21.42
N ALA A 14 -3.49 -25.17 21.26
CA ALA A 14 -3.66 -24.46 20.02
C ALA A 14 -2.33 -23.75 19.76
N CYS A 15 -1.52 -24.32 18.87
CA CYS A 15 -0.51 -23.56 18.16
C CYS A 15 -1.28 -22.43 17.48
N PHE A 16 -1.26 -21.24 18.06
CA PHE A 16 -1.53 -20.02 17.34
C PHE A 16 -0.39 -19.89 16.32
N VAL A 17 -0.54 -20.57 15.19
CA VAL A 17 0.13 -20.19 13.97
C VAL A 17 -0.41 -18.79 13.70
N GLY A 18 0.33 -17.79 14.15
CA GLY A 18 0.09 -16.41 13.75
C GLY A 18 0.37 -16.36 12.26
N CYS A 19 -0.64 -16.70 11.45
CA CYS A 19 -0.68 -16.30 10.06
C CYS A 19 -0.61 -14.77 10.07
N LYS A 20 0.60 -14.21 9.90
CA LYS A 20 0.70 -12.90 9.26
C LYS A 20 0.00 -13.10 7.93
N LYS A 21 -1.20 -12.55 7.82
CA LYS A 21 -1.99 -12.61 6.61
C LYS A 21 -1.12 -11.95 5.54
N ASP A 22 -0.64 -12.72 4.58
CA ASP A 22 0.19 -12.21 3.50
C ASP A 22 -0.56 -11.01 2.89
N LYS A 23 0.01 -9.81 3.05
CA LYS A 23 -0.49 -8.58 2.41
C LYS A 23 -0.09 -8.53 0.93
N SER A 24 0.29 -9.68 0.37
CA SER A 24 0.64 -9.83 -1.03
C SER A 24 -0.43 -9.19 -1.90
N CYS A 25 -0.02 -8.22 -2.69
CA CYS A 25 -0.86 -7.54 -3.66
C CYS A 25 -2.07 -6.78 -3.06
N ALA A 26 -2.02 -6.37 -1.78
CA ALA A 26 -3.14 -5.66 -1.14
C ALA A 26 -3.48 -4.29 -1.79
N MET A 27 -2.59 -3.75 -2.61
CA MET A 27 -2.73 -2.45 -3.28
C MET A 27 -3.27 -2.55 -4.71
N GLU A 28 -3.46 -3.75 -5.26
CA GLU A 28 -3.97 -3.92 -6.63
C GLU A 28 -5.23 -3.10 -6.90
N GLY A 29 -5.27 -2.42 -8.05
CA GLY A 29 -6.39 -1.64 -8.55
C GLY A 29 -6.05 -0.16 -8.78
N ASN A 30 -7.10 0.60 -9.07
CA ASN A 30 -7.04 2.02 -9.38
C ASN A 30 -7.41 2.85 -8.15
N TRP A 31 -6.63 3.91 -7.91
CA TRP A 31 -6.80 4.76 -6.75
C TRP A 31 -6.69 6.23 -7.13
N ASP A 32 -7.68 7.01 -6.69
CA ASP A 32 -7.75 8.44 -6.86
C ASP A 32 -7.16 9.16 -5.66
N ALA A 33 -6.18 10.03 -5.88
CA ALA A 33 -5.63 10.85 -4.82
C ALA A 33 -6.67 11.85 -4.32
N LYS A 34 -6.94 11.83 -3.01
CA LYS A 34 -7.79 12.80 -2.32
C LYS A 34 -6.99 13.85 -1.57
N SER A 35 -5.73 13.55 -1.23
CA SER A 35 -4.82 14.45 -0.51
C SER A 35 -3.37 14.05 -0.79
N ILE A 36 -2.52 15.03 -1.06
CA ILE A 36 -1.07 14.88 -1.17
C ILE A 36 -0.45 16.02 -0.36
N THR A 37 0.16 15.70 0.77
CA THR A 37 0.84 16.70 1.60
C THR A 37 2.34 16.58 1.48
N VAL A 38 3.01 17.71 1.27
CA VAL A 38 4.47 17.85 1.26
C VAL A 38 4.86 18.77 2.43
N ASP A 39 5.64 18.26 3.39
CA ASP A 39 5.93 18.91 4.68
C ASP A 39 4.67 19.45 5.39
N GLY A 40 3.58 18.70 5.27
CA GLY A 40 2.27 19.03 5.86
C GLY A 40 1.45 20.05 5.07
N VAL A 41 1.93 20.54 3.93
CA VAL A 41 1.21 21.45 3.04
C VAL A 41 0.48 20.65 1.96
N GLU A 42 -0.84 20.81 1.87
CA GLU A 42 -1.68 20.17 0.84
C GLU A 42 -1.38 20.74 -0.55
N THR A 43 -1.22 19.85 -1.55
CA THR A 43 -0.91 20.22 -2.93
C THR A 43 -2.05 19.93 -3.89
N VAL A 44 -2.98 19.03 -3.56
CA VAL A 44 -4.19 18.78 -4.35
C VAL A 44 -5.11 20.01 -4.24
N GLY A 45 -5.53 20.55 -5.40
CA GLY A 45 -6.29 21.79 -5.51
C GLY A 45 -5.47 23.08 -5.40
N ALA A 46 -4.17 23.00 -5.08
CA ALA A 46 -3.26 24.14 -5.01
C ALA A 46 -2.22 24.17 -6.14
N GLY A 47 -1.67 23.01 -6.50
CA GLY A 47 -0.74 22.84 -7.62
C GLY A 47 -1.06 21.61 -8.48
N ILE A 48 -1.60 20.56 -7.86
CA ILE A 48 -2.06 19.34 -8.52
C ILE A 48 -3.57 19.43 -8.67
N ASN A 49 -4.08 19.31 -9.90
CA ASN A 49 -5.51 19.25 -10.15
C ASN A 49 -6.08 17.86 -9.81
N SER A 50 -5.40 16.80 -10.26
CA SER A 50 -5.73 15.41 -9.92
C SER A 50 -4.50 14.52 -10.00
N ALA A 51 -4.50 13.41 -9.26
CA ALA A 51 -3.50 12.36 -9.39
C ALA A 51 -4.19 10.99 -9.22
N THR A 52 -3.78 10.02 -10.02
CA THR A 52 -4.26 8.63 -9.94
C THR A 52 -3.07 7.69 -9.89
N ILE A 53 -3.22 6.58 -9.17
CA ILE A 53 -2.27 5.48 -9.18
C ILE A 53 -2.99 4.17 -9.49
N GLU A 54 -2.47 3.46 -10.47
CA GLU A 54 -2.84 2.09 -10.80
C GLU A 54 -1.74 1.17 -10.31
N PHE A 55 -2.08 0.19 -9.49
CA PHE A 55 -1.23 -0.95 -9.17
C PHE A 55 -1.78 -2.16 -9.92
N GLU A 56 -1.03 -2.66 -10.90
CA GLU A 56 -1.40 -3.85 -11.66
C GLU A 56 -1.36 -5.11 -10.79
N ALA A 57 -1.93 -6.20 -11.32
CA ALA A 57 -1.92 -7.50 -10.66
C ALA A 57 -0.48 -7.94 -10.36
N CYS A 58 -0.28 -8.48 -9.17
CA CYS A 58 1.03 -8.77 -8.62
C CYS A 58 1.27 -10.28 -8.53
N GLU A 59 2.52 -10.71 -8.79
CA GLU A 59 2.98 -12.08 -8.56
C GLU A 59 4.18 -12.03 -7.62
N ASN A 60 4.19 -12.86 -6.57
CA ASN A 60 5.25 -12.89 -5.58
C ASN A 60 5.57 -11.51 -4.96
N ASN A 61 4.52 -10.72 -4.66
CA ASN A 61 4.60 -9.36 -4.12
C ASN A 61 5.14 -8.28 -5.07
N VAL A 62 5.32 -8.59 -6.35
CA VAL A 62 5.85 -7.67 -7.34
C VAL A 62 4.82 -7.46 -8.45
N GLY A 63 4.64 -6.22 -8.89
CA GLY A 63 3.78 -5.88 -10.02
C GLY A 63 4.15 -4.54 -10.62
N ASP A 64 3.48 -4.15 -11.69
CA ASP A 64 3.71 -2.86 -12.33
C ASP A 64 2.81 -1.78 -11.73
N PHE A 65 3.26 -0.53 -11.75
CA PHE A 65 2.45 0.62 -11.39
C PHE A 65 2.48 1.71 -12.45
N ASN A 66 1.42 2.50 -12.45
CA ASN A 66 1.31 3.71 -13.24
C ASN A 66 0.74 4.86 -12.39
N ILE A 67 1.43 5.99 -12.34
CA ILE A 67 0.97 7.23 -11.70
C ILE A 67 0.77 8.28 -12.79
N ASP A 68 -0.41 8.87 -12.82
CA ASP A 68 -0.75 9.98 -13.70
C ASP A 68 -1.08 11.22 -12.87
N PHE A 69 -0.34 12.31 -13.09
CA PHE A 69 -0.59 13.62 -12.52
C PHE A 69 -1.15 14.57 -13.57
N LEU A 70 -2.16 15.35 -13.18
CA LEU A 70 -2.64 16.51 -13.93
C LEU A 70 -2.45 17.75 -13.05
N TYR A 71 -1.65 18.69 -13.52
CA TYR A 71 -1.38 19.94 -12.83
C TYR A 71 -2.43 21.01 -13.17
N ILE A 72 -2.56 22.02 -12.31
CA ILE A 72 -3.55 23.09 -12.50
C ILE A 72 -3.28 23.95 -13.75
N ASP A 73 -2.03 24.01 -14.21
CA ASP A 73 -1.66 24.68 -15.45
C ASP A 73 -2.03 23.88 -16.72
N GLY A 74 -2.60 22.69 -16.56
CA GLY A 74 -3.02 21.79 -17.63
C GLY A 74 -1.91 20.88 -18.16
N THR A 75 -0.69 20.96 -17.61
CA THR A 75 0.36 19.99 -17.91
C THR A 75 0.09 18.67 -17.22
N SER A 76 0.61 17.58 -17.79
CA SER A 76 0.48 16.24 -17.24
C SER A 76 1.84 15.56 -17.15
N GLU A 77 2.00 14.74 -16.12
CA GLU A 77 3.17 13.89 -15.92
C GLU A 77 2.73 12.46 -15.69
N LYS A 78 3.50 11.53 -16.23
CA LYS A 78 3.25 10.10 -16.10
C LYS A 78 4.51 9.43 -15.59
N LEU A 79 4.40 8.71 -14.48
CA LEU A 79 5.46 7.92 -13.88
C LEU A 79 5.05 6.45 -13.91
N THR A 80 5.95 5.60 -14.36
CA THR A 80 5.71 4.16 -14.46
C THR A 80 6.90 3.39 -13.93
N GLY A 81 6.65 2.18 -13.46
CA GLY A 81 7.69 1.33 -12.91
C GLY A 81 7.13 0.06 -12.29
N GLU A 82 7.96 -0.57 -11.46
CA GLU A 82 7.64 -1.78 -10.72
C GLU A 82 7.44 -1.42 -9.24
N TYR A 83 6.45 -2.04 -8.60
CA TYR A 83 6.27 -1.98 -7.16
C TYR A 83 6.56 -3.34 -6.52
N GLU A 84 7.18 -3.30 -5.34
CA GLU A 84 7.46 -4.48 -4.51
C GLU A 84 6.87 -4.27 -3.11
N VAL A 85 5.98 -5.17 -2.69
CA VAL A 85 5.47 -5.22 -1.31
C VAL A 85 6.44 -6.04 -0.46
N LYS A 86 7.14 -5.36 0.44
CA LYS A 86 8.12 -6.00 1.33
C LYS A 86 7.44 -6.60 2.55
N GLU A 87 8.21 -7.34 3.36
CA GLU A 87 7.69 -7.86 4.64
C GLU A 87 7.20 -6.71 5.54
N GLY A 88 5.93 -6.77 5.94
CA GLY A 88 5.30 -5.74 6.77
C GLY A 88 4.39 -4.83 5.94
N ASP A 89 4.48 -3.53 6.21
CA ASP A 89 3.67 -2.47 5.62
C ASP A 89 4.56 -1.53 4.78
N GLU A 90 5.63 -2.07 4.20
CA GLU A 90 6.61 -1.36 3.38
C GLU A 90 6.41 -1.65 1.88
N LEU A 91 6.54 -0.61 1.06
CA LEU A 91 6.39 -0.60 -0.39
C LEU A 91 7.65 0.03 -0.99
N ARG A 92 8.22 -0.62 -2.01
CA ARG A 92 9.21 0.02 -2.88
C ARG A 92 8.60 0.32 -4.23
N LEU A 93 8.76 1.55 -4.71
CA LEU A 93 8.48 1.94 -6.09
C LEU A 93 9.82 2.09 -6.80
N THR A 94 10.06 1.29 -7.84
CA THR A 94 11.23 1.38 -8.70
C THR A 94 10.78 1.94 -10.05
N TYR A 95 11.22 3.15 -10.38
CA TYR A 95 10.86 3.82 -11.61
C TYR A 95 11.65 3.27 -12.80
N ASN A 96 11.13 3.47 -14.01
CA ASN A 96 11.76 2.98 -15.24
C ASN A 96 13.17 3.54 -15.53
N ASP A 97 13.57 4.63 -14.87
CA ASP A 97 14.94 5.16 -14.94
C ASP A 97 15.91 4.46 -13.98
N GLY A 98 15.43 3.50 -13.19
CA GLY A 98 16.18 2.72 -12.21
C GLY A 98 16.29 3.40 -10.84
N SER A 99 15.75 4.60 -10.66
CA SER A 99 15.61 5.21 -9.34
C SER A 99 14.53 4.48 -8.54
N PHE A 100 14.59 4.57 -7.20
CA PHE A 100 13.58 3.96 -6.35
C PHE A 100 13.30 4.80 -5.12
N GLU A 101 12.10 4.61 -4.57
CA GLU A 101 11.63 5.21 -3.33
C GLU A 101 10.99 4.14 -2.45
N ASP A 102 11.27 4.22 -1.15
CA ASP A 102 10.64 3.37 -0.14
C ASP A 102 9.55 4.16 0.58
N TRP A 103 8.40 3.52 0.76
CA TRP A 103 7.18 4.06 1.34
C TRP A 103 6.64 3.10 2.39
N ASP A 104 6.02 3.64 3.43
CA ASP A 104 5.09 2.88 4.27
C ASP A 104 3.69 2.98 3.66
N PHE A 105 2.94 1.88 3.68
CA PHE A 105 1.58 1.84 3.16
C PHE A 105 0.57 1.29 4.17
N VAL A 106 -0.64 1.84 4.14
CA VAL A 106 -1.79 1.32 4.89
C VAL A 106 -2.99 1.21 3.96
N VAL A 107 -3.44 -0.02 3.72
CA VAL A 107 -4.72 -0.30 3.04
C VAL A 107 -5.78 -0.64 4.09
N LYS A 108 -6.89 0.08 4.09
CA LYS A 108 -8.07 -0.21 4.91
C LYS A 108 -9.34 0.02 4.09
N ASN A 109 -10.11 -1.04 3.85
CA ASN A 109 -11.29 -0.99 2.97
C ASN A 109 -10.90 -0.46 1.58
N ASN A 110 -11.47 0.68 1.18
CA ASN A 110 -11.21 1.36 -0.08
C ASN A 110 -10.25 2.55 0.08
N ASP A 111 -9.57 2.68 1.22
CA ASP A 111 -8.61 3.74 1.46
C ASP A 111 -7.18 3.19 1.41
N LEU A 112 -6.31 3.90 0.69
CA LEU A 112 -4.86 3.69 0.67
C LEU A 112 -4.17 4.94 1.21
N THR A 113 -3.22 4.76 2.11
CA THR A 113 -2.31 5.83 2.54
C THR A 113 -0.87 5.41 2.29
N LEU A 114 -0.10 6.25 1.59
CA LEU A 114 1.34 6.12 1.42
C LEU A 114 2.04 7.21 2.24
N THR A 115 3.06 6.85 3.00
CA THR A 115 3.86 7.78 3.81
C THR A 115 5.34 7.57 3.50
N GLY A 116 6.06 8.64 3.21
CA GLY A 116 7.46 8.56 2.81
C GLY A 116 8.26 9.77 3.25
N ASN A 117 9.58 9.62 3.31
CA ASN A 117 10.52 10.73 3.44
C ASN A 117 11.48 10.71 2.25
N ILE A 118 11.34 11.68 1.35
CA ILE A 118 12.12 11.74 0.11
C ILE A 118 13.09 12.90 0.25
N ASN A 119 14.38 12.60 0.34
CA ASN A 119 15.46 13.60 0.47
C ASN A 119 15.26 14.60 1.63
N GLY A 120 14.69 14.14 2.76
CA GLY A 120 14.41 14.96 3.93
C GLY A 120 13.02 15.58 3.95
N THR A 121 12.28 15.51 2.85
CA THR A 121 10.92 16.05 2.72
C THR A 121 9.89 14.99 3.12
N SER A 122 9.00 15.33 4.05
CA SER A 122 7.92 14.42 4.46
C SER A 122 6.79 14.45 3.44
N MET A 123 6.34 13.29 2.99
CA MET A 123 5.23 13.15 2.06
C MET A 123 4.17 12.18 2.60
N ILE A 124 2.90 12.57 2.50
CA ILE A 124 1.76 11.71 2.82
C ILE A 124 0.77 11.82 1.67
N MET A 125 0.43 10.69 1.07
CA MET A 125 -0.54 10.59 -0.02
C MET A 125 -1.70 9.71 0.42
N LYS A 126 -2.92 10.20 0.25
CA LYS A 126 -4.15 9.48 0.61
C LYS A 126 -5.00 9.32 -0.63
N PHE A 127 -5.43 8.10 -0.86
CA PHE A 127 -6.20 7.72 -2.02
C PHE A 127 -7.47 6.98 -1.61
N GLU A 128 -8.49 7.09 -2.46
CA GLU A 128 -9.70 6.27 -2.42
C GLU A 128 -9.72 5.38 -3.66
N LYS A 129 -10.18 4.16 -3.52
CA LYS A 129 -10.34 3.22 -4.62
C LYS A 129 -11.48 3.67 -5.55
N ASP A 130 -11.22 3.66 -6.85
CA ASP A 130 -12.23 3.90 -7.90
C ASP A 130 -13.25 2.73 -8.00
#